data_AF-A0A9Y1MXC2-F1
#
_entry.id   AF-A0A9Y1MXC2-F1
#
_cell.length_a   1.000
_cell.length_b   1.000
_cell.length_c   1.000
_cell.angle_alpha   90.00
_cell.angle_beta   90.00
_cell.angle_gamma   90.00
#
_symmetry.space_group_name_H-M   'P 1'
#
loop_
_entity.id
_entity.type
_entity.pdbx_description
1 polymer ?
#
loop_
_entity_poly.entity_id
_entity_poly.type
_entity_poly.pdbx_seq_one_letter_code
_entity_poly.pdbx_strand_id
1 'polypeptide(L)'
;MNKSDLSEELAKRAKITKKLANQVITLFTDIVREKVNEGEKVTLVGFGTFKAKYRKPKAVRNPRTEKRMIIPASRVPVFTVGKLFKEEVNNKFLHDQSELTKEEKIE
;
A
#
# COMPACT_ATOMS: atom_id res chain seq x y z
N MET A 1 -7.75 -0.60 11.37
CA MET A 1 -6.36 -0.96 11.69
C MET A 1 -5.45 0.23 11.45
N ASN A 2 -4.96 0.86 12.52
CA ASN A 2 -3.93 1.90 12.53
C ASN A 2 -2.52 1.29 12.80
N LYS A 3 -1.46 2.12 12.94
CA LYS A 3 -0.09 1.62 13.22
C LYS A 3 0.01 0.88 14.57
N SER A 4 -0.69 1.34 15.60
CA SER A 4 -0.72 0.67 16.90
C SER A 4 -1.40 -0.69 16.80
N ASP A 5 -2.56 -0.76 16.16
CA ASP A 5 -3.30 -2.01 15.96
C ASP A 5 -2.45 -3.03 15.17
N LEU A 6 -1.76 -2.56 14.11
CA LEU A 6 -0.85 -3.39 13.33
C LEU A 6 0.31 -3.94 14.18
N SER A 7 0.87 -3.13 15.09
CA SER A 7 1.94 -3.55 16.00
C SER A 7 1.47 -4.61 16.99
N GLU A 8 0.22 -4.54 17.43
CA GLU A 8 -0.37 -5.52 18.33
C GLU A 8 -0.64 -6.83 17.62
N GLU A 9 -1.21 -6.80 16.41
CA GLU A 9 -1.37 -8.01 15.60
C GLU A 9 -0.03 -8.66 15.28
N LEU A 10 0.99 -7.87 14.92
CA LEU A 10 2.32 -8.37 14.65
C LEU A 10 2.94 -9.01 15.90
N ALA A 11 2.81 -8.36 17.06
CA ALA A 11 3.28 -8.89 18.34
C ALA A 11 2.62 -10.24 18.66
N LYS A 12 1.30 -10.35 18.47
CA LYS A 12 0.54 -11.59 18.69
C LYS A 12 0.98 -12.71 17.74
N ARG A 13 1.05 -12.44 16.43
CA ARG A 13 1.38 -13.46 15.41
C ARG A 13 2.83 -13.90 15.48
N ALA A 14 3.76 -12.96 15.68
CA ALA A 14 5.19 -13.24 15.76
C ALA A 14 5.65 -13.64 17.17
N LYS A 15 4.77 -13.64 18.17
CA LYS A 15 5.07 -13.93 19.59
C LYS A 15 6.22 -13.08 20.14
N ILE A 16 6.24 -11.80 19.78
CA ILE A 16 7.23 -10.82 20.22
C ILE A 16 6.58 -9.75 21.09
N THR A 17 7.40 -8.96 21.79
CA THR A 17 6.90 -7.83 22.57
C THR A 17 6.33 -6.74 21.67
N LYS A 18 5.29 -6.02 22.15
CA LYS A 18 4.71 -4.87 21.44
C LYS A 18 5.75 -3.78 21.14
N LYS A 19 6.75 -3.62 22.02
CA LYS A 19 7.88 -2.69 21.81
C LYS A 19 8.71 -3.11 20.60
N LEU A 20 9.08 -4.39 20.53
CA LEU A 20 9.84 -4.91 19.39
C LEU A 20 9.04 -4.85 18.09
N ALA A 21 7.75 -5.19 18.12
CA ALA A 21 6.87 -5.09 16.95
C ALA A 21 6.80 -3.65 16.41
N ASN A 22 6.68 -2.65 17.29
CA ASN A 22 6.70 -1.23 16.89
C ASN A 22 8.04 -0.80 16.27
N GLN A 23 9.15 -1.28 16.85
CA GLN A 23 10.49 -1.03 16.30
C GLN A 23 10.63 -1.66 14.91
N VAL A 24 10.22 -2.91 14.74
CA VAL A 24 10.27 -3.63 13.46
C VAL A 24 9.46 -2.91 12.38
N ILE A 25 8.22 -2.50 12.67
CA ILE A 25 7.39 -1.76 11.70
C ILE A 25 8.06 -0.45 11.30
N THR A 26 8.62 0.27 12.28
CA THR A 26 9.26 1.57 12.02
C THR A 26 10.50 1.38 11.13
N LEU A 27 11.41 0.48 11.54
CA LEU A 27 12.62 0.14 10.77
C LEU A 27 12.28 -0.35 9.37
N PHE A 28 11.27 -1.22 9.23
CA PHE A 28 10.82 -1.68 7.93
C PHE A 28 10.37 -0.52 7.03
N THR A 29 9.55 0.40 7.56
CA THR A 29 9.11 1.56 6.75
C THR A 29 10.25 2.49 6.39
N ASP A 30 11.26 2.64 7.25
CA ASP A 30 12.41 3.50 7.00
C ASP A 30 13.32 2.88 5.93
N ILE A 31 13.65 1.59 6.04
CA ILE A 31 14.43 0.85 5.02
C ILE A 31 13.76 0.94 3.64
N VAL A 32 12.44 0.76 3.57
CA VAL A 32 11.69 0.87 2.31
C VAL A 32 11.80 2.28 1.74
N ARG A 33 11.71 3.33 2.57
CA ARG A 33 11.84 4.72 2.10
C ARG A 33 13.25 4.99 1.59
N GLU A 34 14.28 4.59 2.33
CA GLU A 34 15.68 4.77 1.95
C GLU A 34 15.97 4.11 0.60
N LYS A 35 15.65 2.82 0.48
CA LYS A 35 15.89 2.05 -0.75
C LYS A 35 15.15 2.62 -1.95
N VAL A 36 13.88 3.02 -1.78
CA VAL A 36 13.11 3.63 -2.87
C VAL A 36 13.66 5.01 -3.24
N ASN A 37 14.17 5.78 -2.27
CA ASN A 37 14.77 7.09 -2.53
C ASN A 37 16.08 6.98 -3.33
N GLU A 38 16.87 5.93 -3.06
CA GLU A 38 18.07 5.57 -3.84
C GLU A 38 17.73 5.13 -5.28
N GLY A 39 16.44 4.88 -5.57
CA GLY A 39 15.98 4.39 -6.86
C GLY A 39 15.98 2.87 -6.98
N GLU A 40 16.30 2.17 -5.90
CA GLU A 40 16.19 0.73 -5.82
C GLU A 40 14.72 0.28 -5.76
N LYS A 41 14.50 -0.99 -6.11
CA LYS A 41 13.17 -1.62 -6.05
C LYS A 41 13.15 -2.58 -4.88
N VAL A 42 12.15 -2.44 -4.02
CA VAL A 42 11.90 -3.37 -2.91
C VAL A 42 10.74 -4.27 -3.28
N THR A 43 11.04 -5.54 -3.58
CA THR A 43 10.03 -6.54 -3.94
C THR A 43 9.77 -7.47 -2.76
N LEU A 44 8.51 -7.56 -2.36
CA LEU A 44 8.00 -8.50 -1.38
C LEU A 44 7.16 -9.55 -2.12
N VAL A 45 7.67 -10.76 -2.23
CA VAL A 45 7.03 -11.85 -2.98
C VAL A 45 5.62 -12.09 -2.42
N GLY A 46 4.64 -12.19 -3.31
CA GLY A 46 3.22 -12.34 -2.97
C GLY A 46 2.50 -11.05 -2.58
N PHE A 47 3.19 -10.08 -1.99
CA PHE A 47 2.58 -8.81 -1.55
C PHE A 47 2.63 -7.72 -2.62
N GLY A 48 3.82 -7.41 -3.15
CA GLY A 48 3.98 -6.35 -4.14
C GLY A 48 5.40 -5.81 -4.28
N THR A 49 5.55 -4.68 -4.98
CA THR A 49 6.85 -4.04 -5.22
C THR A 49 6.77 -2.53 -5.04
N PHE A 50 7.64 -2.00 -4.20
CA PHE A 50 7.88 -0.57 -4.06
C PHE A 50 8.99 -0.14 -5.02
N LYS A 51 8.77 0.94 -5.76
CA LYS A 51 9.76 1.49 -6.70
C LYS A 51 9.62 2.99 -6.84
N ALA A 52 10.72 3.67 -7.16
CA ALA A 52 10.65 5.03 -7.67
C ALA A 52 10.22 5.01 -9.14
N LYS A 53 9.26 5.86 -9.51
CA LYS A 53 8.85 6.08 -10.90
C LYS A 53 9.15 7.53 -11.29
N TYR A 54 9.80 7.69 -12.43
CA TYR A 54 9.94 8.99 -13.06
C TYR A 54 8.60 9.49 -13.60
N ARG A 55 8.19 10.68 -13.19
CA ARG A 55 7.08 11.43 -13.77
C ARG A 55 7.63 12.54 -14.64
N LYS A 56 7.22 12.52 -15.92
CA LYS A 56 7.50 13.58 -16.88
C LYS A 56 6.81 14.88 -16.43
N PRO A 57 7.39 16.05 -16.75
CA PRO A 57 6.73 17.32 -16.49
C PRO A 57 5.42 17.38 -17.27
N LYS A 58 4.39 17.95 -16.66
CA LYS A 58 3.06 18.08 -17.28
C LYS A 58 2.47 19.45 -17.00
N ALA A 59 1.87 20.04 -18.03
CA ALA A 59 1.05 21.24 -17.87
C ALA A 59 -0.26 20.87 -17.17
N VAL A 60 -0.54 21.53 -16.05
CA VAL A 60 -1.78 21.40 -15.28
C VAL A 60 -2.42 22.78 -15.18
N ARG A 61 -3.76 22.82 -15.15
CA ARG A 61 -4.52 24.06 -14.93
C ARG A 61 -4.84 24.17 -13.45
N ASN A 62 -4.54 25.31 -12.82
CA ASN A 62 -4.90 25.51 -11.41
C ASN A 62 -6.43 25.56 -11.30
N PRO A 63 -7.07 24.71 -10.48
CA PRO A 63 -8.54 24.69 -10.35
C PRO A 63 -9.13 25.99 -9.82
N ARG A 64 -8.37 26.79 -9.05
CA ARG A 64 -8.84 28.04 -8.44
C ARG A 64 -8.61 29.27 -9.31
N THR A 65 -7.54 29.30 -10.11
CA THR A 65 -7.16 30.52 -10.87
C THR A 65 -7.20 30.34 -12.38
N GLU A 66 -7.48 29.13 -12.85
CA GLU A 66 -7.50 28.73 -14.27
C GLU A 66 -6.21 28.97 -15.06
N LYS A 67 -5.15 29.46 -14.42
CA LYS A 67 -3.85 29.69 -15.05
C LYS A 67 -3.17 28.36 -15.33
N ARG A 68 -2.45 28.30 -16.47
CA ARG A 68 -1.60 27.16 -16.82
C ARG A 68 -0.33 27.20 -15.98
N MET A 69 -0.01 26.08 -15.33
CA MET A 69 1.23 25.89 -14.57
C MET A 69 1.91 24.59 -15.00
N ILE A 70 3.23 24.56 -14.98
CA ILE A 70 4.02 23.36 -15.30
C ILE A 70 4.41 22.71 -13.97
N ILE A 71 4.02 21.45 -13.79
CA ILE A 71 4.57 20.63 -12.71
C ILE A 71 5.89 20.04 -13.22
N PRO A 72 7.02 20.27 -12.53
CA PRO A 72 8.33 19.81 -12.97
C PRO A 72 8.43 18.28 -12.95
N ALA A 73 9.45 17.76 -13.64
CA ALA A 73 9.80 16.35 -13.56
C ALA A 73 10.08 15.95 -12.11
N SER A 74 9.56 14.81 -11.68
CA SER A 74 9.75 14.34 -10.30
C SER A 74 9.87 12.82 -10.24
N ARG A 75 10.57 12.34 -9.21
CA ARG A 75 10.55 10.93 -8.83
C ARG A 75 9.49 10.76 -7.76
N VAL A 76 8.58 9.81 -7.96
CA VAL A 76 7.54 9.49 -6.99
C VAL A 76 7.62 8.04 -6.58
N PRO A 77 7.36 7.70 -5.31
CA PRO A 77 7.21 6.32 -4.88
C PRO A 77 5.93 5.74 -5.48
N VAL A 78 6.02 4.50 -5.96
CA VAL A 78 4.88 3.73 -6.47
C VAL A 78 4.93 2.34 -5.87
N PHE A 79 3.80 1.91 -5.31
CA PHE A 79 3.59 0.52 -4.91
C PHE A 79 2.80 -0.22 -6.00
N THR A 80 3.35 -1.32 -6.50
CA THR A 80 2.69 -2.22 -7.43
C THR A 80 2.23 -3.45 -6.68
N VAL A 81 0.92 -3.65 -6.57
CA VAL A 81 0.33 -4.79 -5.85
C VAL A 81 0.63 -6.10 -6.58
N GLY A 82 1.07 -7.11 -5.84
CA GLY A 82 1.32 -8.46 -6.35
C GLY A 82 0.04 -9.15 -6.83
N LYS A 83 0.18 -10.14 -7.73
CA LYS A 83 -0.95 -10.90 -8.26
C LYS A 83 -1.72 -11.62 -7.15
N LEU A 84 -1.00 -12.34 -6.29
CA LEU A 84 -1.58 -13.10 -5.18
C LEU A 84 -2.43 -12.21 -4.26
N PHE A 85 -1.88 -11.06 -3.84
CA PHE A 85 -2.65 -10.14 -3.00
C PHE A 85 -3.91 -9.59 -3.69
N LYS A 86 -3.86 -9.28 -5.01
CA LYS A 86 -5.07 -8.87 -5.75
C LYS A 86 -6.13 -9.98 -5.77
N GLU A 87 -5.70 -11.22 -6.00
CA GLU A 87 -6.59 -12.37 -6.08
C GLU A 87 -7.24 -12.67 -4.72
N GLU A 88 -6.48 -12.65 -3.63
CA GLU A 88 -7.01 -12.86 -2.27
C GLU A 88 -8.10 -11.85 -1.92
N VAL A 89 -7.88 -10.57 -2.23
CA VAL A 89 -8.88 -9.51 -1.97
C VAL A 89 -10.13 -9.71 -2.81
N ASN A 90 -9.97 -10.05 -4.10
CA ASN A 90 -11.11 -10.28 -4.98
C ASN A 90 -11.90 -11.54 -4.59
N ASN A 91 -11.21 -12.63 -4.23
CA ASN A 91 -11.84 -13.88 -3.84
C ASN A 91 -12.65 -13.70 -2.55
N LYS A 92 -12.10 -12.97 -1.57
CA LYS A 92 -12.85 -12.64 -0.35
C LYS A 92 -14.11 -11.84 -0.67
N PHE A 93 -13.99 -10.81 -1.52
CA PHE A 93 -15.16 -10.03 -1.95
C PHE A 93 -16.23 -10.89 -2.61
N LEU A 94 -15.84 -11.78 -3.54
CA LEU A 94 -16.78 -12.68 -4.22
C LEU A 94 -17.45 -13.66 -3.25
N HIS A 95 -16.71 -14.16 -2.25
CA HIS A 95 -17.26 -15.03 -1.22
C HIS A 95 -18.32 -14.30 -0.38
N ASP A 96 -18.01 -13.11 0.13
CA ASP A 96 -18.92 -12.30 0.94
C ASP A 96 -20.21 -11.97 0.14
N GLN A 97 -20.11 -11.66 -1.16
CA GLN A 97 -21.27 -11.43 -2.04
C GLN A 97 -22.13 -12.68 -2.27
N SER A 98 -21.50 -13.86 -2.31
CA SER A 98 -22.21 -15.13 -2.47
C SER A 98 -22.98 -15.55 -1.22
N GLU A 99 -22.60 -15.05 -0.04
CA GLU A 99 -23.31 -15.27 1.22
C GLU A 99 -24.51 -14.34 1.34
N LEU A 100 -24.33 -13.04 1.04
CA LEU A 100 -25.41 -12.04 1.01
C LEU A 100 -26.55 -12.43 0.05
N THR A 101 -26.21 -12.90 -1.15
CA THR A 101 -27.22 -13.33 -2.15
C THR A 101 -27.94 -14.63 -1.81
N LYS A 102 -27.46 -15.41 -0.82
CA LYS A 102 -28.17 -16.57 -0.28
C LYS A 102 -29.11 -16.16 0.83
N GLU A 103 -28.69 -15.23 1.70
CA GLU A 103 -29.52 -14.68 2.76
C GLU A 103 -30.74 -13.93 2.18
N GLU A 104 -30.53 -13.12 1.13
CA GLU A 104 -31.62 -12.41 0.41
C GLU A 104 -32.61 -13.34 -0.33
N LYS A 105 -32.28 -14.63 -0.51
CA LYS A 105 -33.19 -15.62 -1.13
C LYS A 105 -33.94 -16.47 -0.11
N ILE A 106 -33.61 -16.34 1.17
CA ILE A 106 -34.25 -17.08 2.26
C ILE A 106 -35.36 -16.22 2.91
N GLU A 107 -35.38 -14.91 2.63
CA GLU A 107 -36.45 -13.96 2.99
C GLU A 107 -37.49 -13.81 1.85
#